data_AF-C1FU32-F1
#
_entry.id   AF-C1FU32-F1
#
_cell.length_a   1.000
_cell.length_b   1.000
_cell.length_c   1.000
_cell.angle_alpha   90.00
_cell.angle_beta   90.00
_cell.angle_gamma   90.00
#
_symmetry.space_group_name_H-M   'P 1'
#
loop_
_entity.id
_entity.type
_entity.pdbx_description
1 polymer ?
#
loop_
_entity_poly.entity_id
_entity_poly.type
_entity_poly.pdbx_seq_one_letter_code
_entity_poly.pdbx_strand_id
1 'polypeptide(L)'
;MDYMIFGGDYVGKTSAESCVSAVKNQFSGTPSILAKGNHDKGKGGKYDSGLVVNNDDYAIYVMDSSSKSFTSSDMKNLKSSLDQINSSKPVFVVSHCPIHYFGKRTIGNAEKLLSLLNNHKNVIFLWGHNHSKKDPNYGTVKVKGDTIQCSKSSSKVPINFTYANMGAMNQGNNGAYGLLMNLINSSGNTNVKFYYKDLSGKTVSNYSVDIS
;
A
#
# COMPACT_ATOMS: atom_id res chain seq x y z
N MET A 1 -12.67 -6.03 -12.26
CA MET A 1 -11.67 -5.38 -11.41
C MET A 1 -12.41 -4.86 -10.20
N ASP A 2 -12.06 -5.36 -9.02
CA ASP A 2 -12.87 -5.13 -7.82
C ASP A 2 -12.66 -3.72 -7.26
N TYR A 3 -11.41 -3.24 -7.26
CA TYR A 3 -11.05 -1.91 -6.80
C TYR A 3 -9.87 -1.35 -7.61
N MET A 4 -9.80 -0.03 -7.72
CA MET A 4 -8.58 0.70 -8.08
C MET A 4 -8.10 1.50 -6.86
N ILE A 5 -6.89 1.23 -6.39
CA ILE A 5 -6.32 1.91 -5.22
C ILE A 5 -5.29 2.95 -5.69
N PHE A 6 -5.45 4.19 -5.24
CA PHE A 6 -4.51 5.27 -5.50
C PHE A 6 -3.77 5.66 -4.22
N GLY A 7 -2.45 5.74 -4.33
CA GLY A 7 -1.55 5.88 -3.19
C GLY A 7 -1.31 7.31 -2.69
N GLY A 8 -2.00 8.35 -3.19
CA GLY A 8 -1.80 9.74 -2.77
C GLY A 8 -0.92 10.60 -3.68
N ASP A 9 -0.74 11.86 -3.29
CA ASP A 9 0.04 12.91 -3.97
C ASP A 9 -0.60 13.40 -5.28
N TYR A 10 -1.89 13.71 -5.23
CA TYR A 10 -2.66 14.19 -6.37
C TYR A 10 -2.39 15.67 -6.71
N VAL A 11 -1.68 16.41 -5.86
CA VAL A 11 -1.45 17.88 -6.01
C VAL A 11 -2.71 18.72 -5.71
N GLY A 12 -3.84 18.10 -5.33
CA GLY A 12 -5.04 18.77 -4.82
C GLY A 12 -6.35 18.03 -5.16
N LYS A 13 -7.48 18.58 -4.67
CA LYS A 13 -8.83 18.01 -4.85
C LYS A 13 -9.15 17.62 -6.31
N THR A 14 -8.92 18.53 -7.26
CA THR A 14 -9.30 18.34 -8.67
C THR A 14 -8.63 17.11 -9.29
N SER A 15 -7.35 16.90 -9.00
CA SER A 15 -6.61 15.75 -9.51
C SER A 15 -7.03 14.44 -8.84
N ALA A 16 -7.35 14.48 -7.54
CA ALA A 16 -7.86 13.29 -6.85
C ALA A 16 -9.20 12.85 -7.46
N GLU A 17 -10.09 13.82 -7.75
CA GLU A 17 -11.37 13.58 -8.40
C GLU A 17 -11.23 13.15 -9.87
N SER A 18 -10.20 13.63 -10.58
CA SER A 18 -9.93 13.19 -11.95
C SER A 18 -9.48 11.74 -12.03
N CYS A 19 -8.70 11.24 -11.05
CA CYS A 19 -8.36 9.82 -10.94
C CYS A 19 -9.62 8.95 -10.84
N VAL A 20 -10.55 9.31 -9.95
CA VAL A 20 -11.82 8.59 -9.78
C VAL A 20 -12.66 8.64 -11.06
N SER A 21 -12.71 9.80 -11.71
CA SER A 21 -13.47 9.99 -12.96
C SER A 21 -12.89 9.15 -14.09
N ALA A 22 -11.56 9.07 -14.21
CA ALA A 22 -10.89 8.23 -15.19
C ALA A 22 -11.21 6.74 -15.00
N VAL A 23 -11.22 6.25 -13.75
CA VAL A 23 -11.62 4.86 -13.46
C VAL A 23 -13.06 4.62 -13.84
N LYS A 24 -13.99 5.50 -13.44
CA LYS A 24 -15.41 5.37 -13.78
C LYS A 24 -15.66 5.33 -15.29
N ASN A 25 -14.93 6.14 -16.06
CA ASN A 25 -15.08 6.20 -17.51
C ASN A 25 -14.52 4.95 -18.20
N GLN A 26 -13.42 4.38 -17.69
CA GLN A 26 -12.75 3.23 -18.32
C GLN A 26 -13.24 1.87 -17.82
N PHE A 27 -13.64 1.80 -16.55
CA PHE A 27 -14.01 0.59 -15.83
C PHE A 27 -15.31 0.83 -15.06
N SER A 28 -16.43 0.83 -15.79
CA SER A 28 -17.76 1.01 -15.20
C SER A 28 -17.98 0.01 -14.04
N GLY A 29 -18.43 0.53 -12.90
CA GLY A 29 -18.68 -0.27 -11.70
C GLY A 29 -17.45 -0.55 -10.81
N THR A 30 -16.23 -0.16 -11.20
CA THR A 30 -15.05 -0.32 -10.35
C THR A 30 -14.92 0.84 -9.35
N PRO A 31 -15.08 0.60 -8.03
CA PRO A 31 -14.81 1.60 -7.00
C PRO A 31 -13.33 2.01 -6.94
N SER A 32 -13.09 3.25 -6.54
CA SER A 32 -11.74 3.79 -6.30
C SER A 32 -11.54 4.03 -4.80
N ILE A 33 -10.36 3.69 -4.30
CA ILE A 33 -9.91 4.00 -2.93
C ILE A 33 -8.76 4.99 -3.04
N LEU A 34 -8.87 6.13 -2.36
CA LEU A 34 -7.89 7.21 -2.40
C LEU A 34 -7.18 7.34 -1.05
N ALA A 35 -5.95 6.86 -0.97
CA ALA A 35 -5.08 7.20 0.15
C ALA A 35 -4.61 8.66 0.04
N LYS A 36 -4.43 9.32 1.18
CA LYS A 36 -3.99 10.71 1.24
C LYS A 36 -2.47 10.83 1.27
N GLY A 37 -1.90 11.56 0.30
CA GLY A 37 -0.47 11.83 0.24
C GLY A 37 -0.05 13.05 1.04
N ASN A 38 1.25 13.19 1.27
CA ASN A 38 1.76 14.35 2.01
C ASN A 38 1.66 15.66 1.22
N HIS A 39 1.54 15.60 -0.11
CA HIS A 39 1.29 16.78 -0.94
C HIS A 39 -0.20 17.15 -1.04
N ASP A 40 -1.10 16.37 -0.44
CA ASP A 40 -2.54 16.60 -0.45
C ASP A 40 -3.05 17.31 0.82
N LYS A 41 -2.20 17.35 1.87
CA LYS A 41 -2.54 17.99 3.13
C LYS A 41 -2.86 19.48 2.93
N GLY A 42 -4.04 19.89 3.39
CA GLY A 42 -4.53 21.27 3.28
C GLY A 42 -5.07 21.67 1.91
N LYS A 43 -5.14 20.73 0.94
CA LYS A 43 -5.59 21.03 -0.44
C LYS A 43 -7.02 20.56 -0.77
N GLY A 44 -7.80 20.27 0.25
CA GLY A 44 -9.12 19.65 0.10
C GLY A 44 -9.06 18.24 -0.49
N GLY A 45 -10.21 17.73 -0.92
CA GLY A 45 -10.38 16.36 -1.41
C GLY A 45 -11.05 15.45 -0.39
N LYS A 46 -11.65 14.38 -0.90
CA LYS A 46 -12.22 13.30 -0.08
C LYS A 46 -11.28 12.10 -0.22
N TYR A 47 -10.76 11.65 0.91
CA TYR A 47 -9.81 10.54 0.96
C TYR A 47 -10.37 9.48 1.90
N ASP A 48 -10.05 8.24 1.60
CA ASP A 48 -10.40 7.09 2.41
C ASP A 48 -9.48 7.01 3.63
N SER A 49 -10.00 6.47 4.74
CA SER A 49 -9.25 6.29 5.98
C SER A 49 -9.87 5.18 6.82
N GLY A 50 -9.06 4.41 7.54
CA GLY A 50 -9.53 3.32 8.38
C GLY A 50 -9.89 2.06 7.57
N LEU A 51 -10.68 1.17 8.17
CA LEU A 51 -11.18 -0.04 7.51
C LEU A 51 -12.29 0.34 6.51
N VAL A 52 -11.99 0.26 5.22
CA VAL A 52 -12.92 0.68 4.15
C VAL A 52 -13.54 -0.47 3.37
N VAL A 53 -12.92 -1.65 3.40
CA VAL A 53 -13.48 -2.90 2.87
C VAL A 53 -13.24 -4.00 3.88
N ASN A 54 -14.27 -4.81 4.13
CA ASN A 54 -14.19 -6.01 4.94
C ASN A 54 -15.25 -7.01 4.47
N ASN A 55 -14.92 -7.81 3.46
CA ASN A 55 -15.78 -8.88 2.96
C ASN A 55 -15.23 -10.25 3.39
N ASP A 56 -15.78 -11.33 2.85
CA ASP A 56 -15.37 -12.70 3.21
C ASP A 56 -13.96 -13.04 2.70
N ASP A 57 -13.54 -12.44 1.58
CA ASP A 57 -12.31 -12.78 0.88
C ASP A 57 -11.09 -11.96 1.34
N TYR A 58 -11.28 -10.66 1.66
CA TYR A 58 -10.21 -9.76 2.06
C TYR A 58 -10.72 -8.53 2.81
N ALA A 59 -9.78 -7.77 3.38
CA ALA A 59 -10.03 -6.45 3.93
C ALA A 59 -9.05 -5.40 3.38
N ILE A 60 -9.48 -4.14 3.34
CA ILE A 60 -8.64 -3.00 2.97
C ILE A 60 -8.72 -1.95 4.09
N TYR A 61 -7.57 -1.60 4.66
CA TYR A 61 -7.40 -0.52 5.63
C TYR A 61 -6.54 0.58 5.02
N VAL A 62 -6.98 1.84 5.09
CA VAL A 62 -6.23 3.00 4.59
C VAL A 62 -5.64 3.78 5.76
N MET A 63 -4.31 3.78 5.86
CA MET A 63 -3.53 4.52 6.85
C MET A 63 -3.35 5.98 6.44
N ASP A 64 -3.50 6.90 7.38
CA ASP A 64 -3.10 8.30 7.19
C ASP A 64 -1.62 8.48 7.53
N SER A 65 -0.81 8.53 6.47
CA SER A 65 0.61 8.87 6.56
C SER A 65 0.92 10.25 5.96
N SER A 66 -0.10 11.08 5.68
CA SER A 66 0.07 12.37 4.98
C SER A 66 0.91 13.39 5.75
N SER A 67 1.09 13.18 7.05
CA SER A 67 1.99 13.97 7.89
C SER A 67 3.46 13.51 7.85
N LYS A 68 3.80 12.55 6.98
CA LYS A 68 5.08 11.82 6.98
C LYS A 68 5.37 11.13 8.32
N SER A 69 4.31 10.69 8.99
CA SER A 69 4.37 10.00 10.27
C SER A 69 3.13 9.13 10.42
N PHE A 70 3.27 7.99 11.08
CA PHE A 70 2.15 7.15 11.50
C PHE A 70 1.70 7.57 12.90
N THR A 71 0.47 8.06 13.04
CA THR A 71 -0.01 8.56 14.33
C THR A 71 -0.34 7.40 15.27
N SER A 72 -0.15 7.59 16.58
CA SER A 72 -0.51 6.56 17.57
C SER A 72 -1.99 6.19 17.55
N SER A 73 -2.87 7.15 17.22
CA SER A 73 -4.32 6.89 17.11
C SER A 73 -4.63 5.99 15.92
N ASP A 74 -4.05 6.28 14.75
CA ASP A 74 -4.30 5.48 13.55
C ASP A 74 -3.71 4.06 13.70
N MET A 75 -2.51 3.93 14.28
CA MET A 75 -1.95 2.62 14.62
C MET A 75 -2.82 1.83 15.62
N LYS A 76 -3.44 2.50 16.61
CA LYS A 76 -4.40 1.83 17.51
C LYS A 76 -5.63 1.33 16.76
N ASN A 77 -6.18 2.12 15.85
CA ASN A 77 -7.35 1.75 15.05
C ASN A 77 -7.02 0.60 14.09
N LEU A 78 -5.86 0.65 13.44
CA LEU A 78 -5.35 -0.44 12.63
C LEU A 78 -5.22 -1.73 13.45
N LYS A 79 -4.56 -1.66 14.62
CA LYS A 79 -4.41 -2.83 15.51
C LYS A 79 -5.78 -3.42 15.86
N SER A 80 -6.72 -2.58 16.29
CA SER A 80 -8.08 -3.01 16.63
C SER A 80 -8.77 -3.72 15.47
N SER A 81 -8.59 -3.24 14.24
CA SER A 81 -9.16 -3.86 13.05
C SER A 81 -8.49 -5.20 12.74
N LEU A 82 -7.15 -5.26 12.80
CA LEU A 82 -6.39 -6.47 12.53
C LEU A 82 -6.66 -7.57 13.55
N ASP A 83 -6.83 -7.23 14.84
CA ASP A 83 -7.15 -8.18 15.90
C ASP A 83 -8.53 -8.84 15.70
N GLN A 84 -9.45 -8.19 14.98
CA GLN A 84 -10.81 -8.68 14.72
C GLN A 84 -10.94 -9.45 13.41
N ILE A 85 -9.95 -9.36 12.51
CA ILE A 85 -9.95 -10.03 11.22
C ILE A 85 -9.30 -11.41 11.35
N ASN A 86 -9.92 -12.43 10.77
CA ASN A 86 -9.35 -13.77 10.72
C ASN A 86 -7.92 -13.75 10.15
N SER A 87 -6.99 -14.39 10.85
CA SER A 87 -5.57 -14.41 10.50
C SER A 87 -5.23 -15.17 9.22
N SER A 88 -6.18 -15.89 8.61
CA SER A 88 -6.05 -16.46 7.27
C SER A 88 -6.62 -15.57 6.16
N LYS A 89 -7.33 -14.47 6.50
CA LYS A 89 -7.89 -13.53 5.54
C LYS A 89 -6.88 -12.42 5.20
N PRO A 90 -6.51 -12.20 3.92
CA PRO A 90 -5.62 -11.10 3.54
C PRO A 90 -6.14 -9.74 3.98
N VAL A 91 -5.25 -8.90 4.53
CA VAL A 91 -5.55 -7.50 4.85
C VAL A 91 -4.58 -6.59 4.13
N PHE A 92 -5.10 -5.84 3.15
CA PHE A 92 -4.34 -4.81 2.45
C PHE A 92 -4.30 -3.54 3.28
N VAL A 93 -3.12 -3.20 3.81
CA VAL A 93 -2.90 -1.94 4.54
C VAL A 93 -2.29 -0.95 3.57
N VAL A 94 -3.10 -0.02 3.08
CA VAL A 94 -2.72 1.00 2.10
C VAL A 94 -2.17 2.22 2.82
N SER A 95 -0.96 2.63 2.44
CA SER A 95 -0.30 3.83 2.96
C SER A 95 0.31 4.63 1.82
N HIS A 96 0.28 5.95 1.90
CA HIS A 96 1.08 6.76 0.99
C HIS A 96 2.57 6.57 1.25
N CYS A 97 3.01 6.72 2.51
CA CYS A 97 4.40 6.67 2.90
C CYS A 97 4.89 5.23 3.14
N PRO A 98 6.17 4.94 2.83
CA PRO A 98 6.81 3.67 3.20
C PRO A 98 7.07 3.56 4.71
N ILE A 99 7.42 2.35 5.13
CA ILE A 99 8.02 2.12 6.47
C ILE A 99 9.55 2.26 6.39
N HIS A 100 10.15 1.88 5.26
CA HIS A 100 11.60 1.88 5.11
C HIS A 100 12.17 3.30 4.91
N TYR A 101 13.43 3.44 5.31
CA TYR A 101 14.28 4.59 5.04
C TYR A 101 14.81 4.55 3.61
N PHE A 102 14.72 5.68 2.93
CA PHE A 102 15.33 5.86 1.61
C PHE A 102 16.08 7.20 1.56
N GLY A 103 17.41 7.10 1.61
CA GLY A 103 18.41 8.17 1.51
C GLY A 103 17.98 9.58 1.94
N LYS A 104 17.85 9.91 3.23
CA LYS A 104 17.34 11.17 3.84
C LYS A 104 15.84 11.18 4.14
N ARG A 105 15.01 10.35 3.50
CA ARG A 105 13.60 10.22 3.87
C ARG A 105 13.42 9.21 5.00
N THR A 106 12.84 9.67 6.10
CA THR A 106 12.43 8.87 7.26
C THR A 106 10.98 9.22 7.57
N ILE A 107 10.19 8.22 7.97
CA ILE A 107 8.79 8.39 8.34
C ILE A 107 8.65 8.26 9.87
N GLY A 108 7.98 9.21 10.50
CA GLY A 108 7.76 9.21 11.94
C GLY A 108 7.03 7.95 12.40
N ASN A 109 7.46 7.37 13.54
CA ASN A 109 6.92 6.14 14.13
C ASN A 109 6.98 4.88 13.23
N ALA A 110 7.78 4.87 12.16
CA ALA A 110 7.92 3.70 11.28
C ALA A 110 8.29 2.40 12.02
N GLU A 111 9.18 2.46 13.01
CA GLU A 111 9.56 1.29 13.83
C GLU A 111 8.40 0.75 14.67
N LYS A 112 7.54 1.64 15.19
CA LYS A 112 6.35 1.23 15.96
C LYS A 112 5.33 0.54 15.06
N LEU A 113 5.09 1.08 13.86
CA LEU A 113 4.22 0.43 12.89
C LEU A 113 4.81 -0.91 12.45
N LEU A 114 6.11 -0.97 12.17
CA LEU A 114 6.79 -2.22 11.80
C LEU A 114 6.60 -3.30 12.87
N SER A 115 6.79 -2.93 14.14
CA SER A 115 6.58 -3.83 15.28
C SER A 115 5.13 -4.30 15.39
N LEU A 116 4.15 -3.42 15.17
CA LEU A 116 2.73 -3.78 15.15
C LEU A 116 2.44 -4.79 14.04
N LEU A 117 2.79 -4.47 12.79
CA LEU A 117 2.51 -5.30 11.62
C LEU A 117 3.17 -6.68 11.69
N ASN A 118 4.33 -6.79 12.35
CA ASN A 118 5.02 -8.06 12.55
C ASN A 118 4.25 -9.09 13.41
N ASN A 119 3.16 -8.68 14.07
CA ASN A 119 2.25 -9.59 14.76
C ASN A 119 1.12 -10.13 13.86
N HIS A 120 1.03 -9.69 12.60
CA HIS A 120 -0.07 -10.02 11.69
C HIS A 120 0.46 -10.51 10.34
N LYS A 121 0.63 -11.83 10.20
CA LYS A 121 1.19 -12.49 9.00
C LYS A 121 0.37 -12.29 7.73
N ASN A 122 -0.93 -12.06 7.86
CA ASN A 122 -1.88 -11.85 6.77
C ASN A 122 -1.90 -10.43 6.21
N VAL A 123 -1.07 -9.53 6.75
CA VAL A 123 -0.96 -8.17 6.24
C VAL A 123 -0.20 -8.16 4.91
N ILE A 124 -0.75 -7.39 3.97
CA ILE A 124 -0.09 -6.94 2.74
C ILE A 124 -0.01 -5.42 2.83
N PHE A 125 1.14 -4.89 3.25
CA PHE A 125 1.37 -3.46 3.36
C PHE A 125 1.77 -2.87 2.02
N LEU A 126 0.97 -1.93 1.54
CA LEU A 126 1.10 -1.28 0.24
C LEU A 126 1.56 0.16 0.43
N TRP A 127 2.63 0.55 -0.28
CA TRP A 127 3.25 1.88 -0.11
C TRP A 127 3.59 2.59 -1.43
N GLY A 128 3.65 3.94 -1.39
CA GLY A 128 3.95 4.84 -2.52
C GLY A 128 5.07 5.84 -2.24
N HIS A 129 4.84 7.14 -2.41
CA HIS A 129 5.71 8.29 -2.03
C HIS A 129 7.08 8.43 -2.73
N ASN A 130 7.90 7.38 -2.82
CA ASN A 130 9.31 7.59 -3.20
C ASN A 130 9.54 7.89 -4.68
N HIS A 131 8.60 7.47 -5.54
CA HIS A 131 8.53 7.75 -6.99
C HIS A 131 9.85 7.52 -7.75
N SER A 132 10.67 6.57 -7.32
CA SER A 132 12.02 6.41 -7.87
C SER A 132 12.48 4.96 -7.90
N LYS A 133 12.94 4.50 -9.07
CA LYS A 133 13.64 3.21 -9.23
C LYS A 133 14.98 3.14 -8.50
N LYS A 134 15.51 4.27 -8.04
CA LYS A 134 16.73 4.28 -7.21
C LYS A 134 16.44 3.76 -5.79
N ASP A 135 15.18 3.74 -5.39
CA ASP A 135 14.76 3.03 -4.19
C ASP A 135 14.79 1.52 -4.48
N PRO A 136 15.62 0.74 -3.77
CA PRO A 136 15.74 -0.71 -4.02
C PRO A 136 14.44 -1.47 -3.71
N ASN A 137 13.46 -0.84 -3.06
CA ASN A 137 12.15 -1.42 -2.80
C ASN A 137 11.12 -1.08 -3.90
N TYR A 138 11.43 -0.18 -4.84
CA TYR A 138 10.49 0.21 -5.89
C TYR A 138 10.25 -0.94 -6.87
N GLY A 139 8.98 -1.26 -7.14
CA GLY A 139 8.62 -2.38 -8.01
C GLY A 139 8.98 -3.76 -7.46
N THR A 140 9.12 -3.89 -6.14
CA THR A 140 9.43 -5.17 -5.47
C THR A 140 8.39 -5.55 -4.44
N VAL A 141 8.33 -6.86 -4.20
CA VAL A 141 7.58 -7.48 -3.09
C VAL A 141 8.61 -8.06 -2.13
N LYS A 142 8.47 -7.71 -0.85
CA LYS A 142 9.17 -8.35 0.27
C LYS A 142 8.20 -9.23 1.03
N VAL A 143 8.69 -10.35 1.53
CA VAL A 143 7.90 -11.36 2.25
C VAL A 143 8.51 -11.68 3.61
N LYS A 144 7.88 -12.60 4.34
CA LYS A 144 8.38 -13.10 5.62
C LYS A 144 9.87 -13.46 5.54
N GLY A 145 10.66 -12.93 6.47
CA GLY A 145 12.11 -13.11 6.56
C GLY A 145 12.92 -12.02 5.85
N ASP A 146 12.34 -11.29 4.89
CA ASP A 146 12.99 -10.11 4.33
C ASP A 146 13.14 -9.02 5.39
N THR A 147 14.13 -8.14 5.21
CA THR A 147 14.38 -7.07 6.17
C THR A 147 13.98 -5.69 5.66
N ILE A 148 13.56 -4.84 6.61
CA ILE A 148 13.30 -3.42 6.45
C ILE A 148 14.18 -2.64 7.43
N GLN A 149 14.72 -1.51 6.98
CA GLN A 149 15.43 -0.54 7.83
C GLN A 149 14.61 0.75 7.86
N CYS A 150 14.23 1.23 9.05
CA CYS A 150 13.32 2.38 9.20
C CYS A 150 14.02 3.74 9.23
N SER A 151 15.31 3.80 9.56
CA SER A 151 16.13 5.02 9.53
C SER A 151 17.59 4.70 9.19
N LYS A 152 18.40 5.72 8.88
CA LYS A 152 19.84 5.54 8.59
C LYS A 152 20.58 4.81 9.73
N SER A 153 20.18 5.06 10.97
CA SER A 153 20.82 4.52 12.17
C SER A 153 20.10 3.31 12.77
N SER A 154 18.90 2.94 12.28
CA SER A 154 18.21 1.76 12.79
C SER A 154 18.83 0.49 12.23
N SER A 155 18.72 -0.61 12.97
CA SER A 155 18.99 -1.94 12.44
C SER A 155 18.01 -2.31 11.33
N LYS A 156 18.41 -3.28 10.50
CA LYS A 156 17.51 -4.01 9.62
C LYS A 156 16.72 -5.01 10.46
N VAL A 157 15.40 -5.00 10.34
CA VAL A 157 14.49 -5.87 11.11
C VAL A 157 13.75 -6.78 10.13
N PRO A 158 13.71 -8.11 10.37
CA PRO A 158 12.95 -9.03 9.54
C PRO A 158 11.44 -8.77 9.66
N ILE A 159 10.71 -9.00 8.58
CA ILE A 159 9.25 -8.85 8.54
C ILE A 159 8.55 -10.20 8.61
N ASN A 160 7.32 -10.22 9.12
CA ASN A 160 6.44 -11.39 9.15
C ASN A 160 5.25 -11.30 8.20
N PHE A 161 5.16 -10.21 7.43
CA PHE A 161 4.04 -9.85 6.56
C PHE A 161 4.57 -9.56 5.14
N THR A 162 3.67 -9.28 4.19
CA THR A 162 4.05 -8.92 2.82
C THR A 162 4.16 -7.40 2.68
N TYR A 163 5.23 -6.89 2.09
CA TYR A 163 5.47 -5.46 1.89
C TYR A 163 5.72 -5.17 0.41
N ALA A 164 4.83 -4.42 -0.24
CA ALA A 164 4.87 -4.20 -1.69
C ALA A 164 4.70 -2.72 -2.06
N ASN A 165 5.48 -2.28 -3.05
CA ASN A 165 5.30 -0.95 -3.63
C ASN A 165 4.06 -0.94 -4.54
N MET A 166 3.23 0.11 -4.50
CA MET A 166 2.08 0.26 -5.42
C MET A 166 2.47 0.81 -6.79
N GLY A 167 3.69 1.32 -6.93
CA GLY A 167 4.15 2.02 -8.12
C GLY A 167 3.80 3.52 -8.10
N ALA A 168 4.03 4.18 -9.23
CA ALA A 168 3.78 5.62 -9.42
C ALA A 168 3.64 5.96 -10.91
N MET A 169 2.49 5.64 -11.49
CA MET A 169 2.18 5.90 -12.91
C MET A 169 1.70 7.34 -13.11
N ASN A 170 2.62 8.30 -13.04
CA ASN A 170 2.37 9.65 -13.53
C ASN A 170 2.97 9.83 -14.92
N GLN A 171 2.31 10.60 -15.78
CA GLN A 171 2.79 10.95 -17.11
C GLN A 171 4.16 11.66 -16.99
N GLY A 172 5.14 11.25 -17.79
CA GLY A 172 6.52 11.77 -17.74
C GLY A 172 7.45 11.07 -16.75
N ASN A 173 6.95 10.11 -15.95
CA ASN A 173 7.80 9.27 -15.11
C ASN A 173 8.39 8.10 -15.93
N ASN A 174 9.58 8.31 -16.51
CA ASN A 174 10.28 7.30 -17.32
C ASN A 174 10.52 6.01 -16.52
N GLY A 175 9.80 4.96 -16.89
CA GLY A 175 9.87 3.66 -16.25
C GLY A 175 8.94 3.47 -15.05
N ALA A 176 7.94 4.32 -14.85
CA ALA A 176 6.90 4.07 -13.87
C ALA A 176 6.30 2.66 -13.98
N TYR A 177 6.05 2.04 -12.84
CA TYR A 177 5.25 0.84 -12.74
C TYR A 177 3.93 1.13 -12.03
N GLY A 178 2.90 0.35 -12.34
CA GLY A 178 1.70 0.17 -11.53
C GLY A 178 1.62 -1.28 -11.06
N LEU A 179 1.04 -1.50 -9.89
CA LEU A 179 0.82 -2.83 -9.35
C LEU A 179 -0.60 -3.32 -9.68
N LEU A 180 -0.71 -4.46 -10.36
CA LEU A 180 -1.93 -5.25 -10.48
C LEU A 180 -1.83 -6.44 -9.53
N MET A 181 -2.83 -6.63 -8.67
CA MET A 181 -2.93 -7.80 -7.79
C MET A 181 -4.09 -8.68 -8.21
N ASN A 182 -3.90 -9.99 -8.15
CA ASN A 182 -4.95 -10.98 -8.38
C ASN A 182 -5.00 -11.95 -7.20
N LEU A 183 -6.19 -12.18 -6.65
CA LEU A 183 -6.43 -13.08 -5.52
C LEU A 183 -7.05 -14.36 -6.06
N ILE A 184 -6.49 -15.50 -5.65
CA ILE A 184 -7.00 -16.82 -5.98
C ILE A 184 -7.30 -17.53 -4.65
N ASN A 185 -8.58 -17.55 -4.29
CA ASN A 185 -9.04 -18.12 -3.04
C ASN A 185 -9.19 -19.64 -3.20
N SER A 186 -8.61 -20.38 -2.27
CA SER A 186 -8.74 -21.83 -2.11
C SER A 186 -9.14 -22.11 -0.67
N SER A 187 -9.79 -23.23 -0.37
CA SER A 187 -10.27 -23.54 0.98
C SER A 187 -9.17 -23.39 2.06
N GLY A 188 -9.21 -22.28 2.81
CA GLY A 188 -8.26 -21.96 3.88
C GLY A 188 -6.95 -21.27 3.47
N ASN A 189 -6.74 -20.96 2.18
CA ASN A 189 -5.55 -20.25 1.70
C ASN A 189 -5.91 -19.27 0.58
N THR A 190 -5.35 -18.06 0.61
CA THR A 190 -5.46 -17.10 -0.49
C THR A 190 -4.11 -16.90 -1.15
N ASN A 191 -3.99 -17.31 -2.42
CA ASN A 191 -2.82 -16.99 -3.22
C ASN A 191 -2.96 -15.58 -3.81
N VAL A 192 -2.04 -14.68 -3.47
CA VAL A 192 -1.99 -13.31 -3.99
C VAL A 192 -0.86 -13.21 -5.01
N LYS A 193 -1.21 -12.88 -6.25
CA LYS A 193 -0.26 -12.64 -7.34
C LYS A 193 -0.09 -11.16 -7.58
N PHE A 194 1.16 -10.70 -7.60
CA PHE A 194 1.57 -9.33 -7.82
C PHE A 194 2.15 -9.22 -9.22
N TYR A 195 1.70 -8.25 -10.00
CA TYR A 195 2.20 -7.97 -11.34
C TYR A 195 2.55 -6.49 -11.44
N TYR A 196 3.83 -6.18 -11.56
CA TYR A 196 4.25 -4.83 -11.91
C TYR A 196 4.16 -4.63 -13.41
N LYS A 197 3.39 -3.63 -13.80
CA LYS A 197 3.05 -3.28 -15.17
C LYS A 197 3.68 -1.95 -15.53
N ASP A 198 4.31 -1.84 -16.70
CA ASP A 198 4.74 -0.53 -17.21
C ASP A 198 3.57 0.24 -17.87
N LEU A 199 3.85 1.44 -18.39
CA LEU A 199 2.85 2.30 -19.04
C LEU A 199 2.24 1.69 -20.31
N SER A 200 2.87 0.68 -20.91
CA SER A 200 2.30 -0.07 -22.05
C SER A 200 1.38 -1.22 -21.60
N GLY A 201 1.31 -1.51 -20.30
CA GLY A 201 0.59 -2.65 -19.74
C GLY A 201 1.40 -3.96 -19.77
N LYS A 202 2.68 -3.90 -20.14
CA LYS A 202 3.55 -5.08 -20.12
C LYS A 202 3.96 -5.41 -18.69
N THR A 203 3.91 -6.69 -18.32
CA THR A 203 4.47 -7.16 -17.05
C THR A 203 5.99 -7.07 -17.08
N VAL A 204 6.57 -6.32 -16.15
CA VAL A 204 8.03 -6.18 -15.99
C VAL A 204 8.59 -7.06 -14.89
N SER A 205 7.77 -7.37 -13.88
CA SER A 205 8.09 -8.33 -12.82
C SER A 205 6.79 -8.87 -12.22
N ASN A 206 6.87 -10.05 -11.60
CA ASN A 206 5.76 -10.65 -10.89
C ASN A 206 6.24 -11.40 -9.65
N TYR A 207 5.33 -11.62 -8.70
CA TYR A 207 5.57 -12.34 -7.46
C TYR A 207 4.29 -13.04 -7.00
N SER A 208 4.38 -14.07 -6.16
CA SER A 208 3.21 -14.76 -5.61
C SER A 208 3.44 -15.09 -4.13
N VAL A 209 2.41 -14.91 -3.31
CA VAL A 209 2.43 -15.18 -1.86
C VAL A 209 1.17 -15.92 -1.48
N ASP A 210 1.30 -16.93 -0.63
CA ASP A 210 0.18 -17.63 0.00
C ASP A 210 -0.11 -17.02 1.37
N ILE A 211 -1.39 -16.72 1.62
CA ILE A 211 -1.90 -16.21 2.90
C ILE A 211 -2.79 -17.29 3.54
N SER A 212 -2.29 -17.84 4.63
CA SER A 212 -2.91 -18.88 5.47
C SER A 212 -2.62 -18.58 6.94
#